data_AF-A0A2E8UB87-F1
#
_entry.id   AF-A0A2E8UB87-F1
#
_cell.length_a   1.000
_cell.length_b   1.000
_cell.length_c   1.000
_cell.angle_alpha   90.00
_cell.angle_beta   90.00
_cell.angle_gamma   90.00
#
_symmetry.space_group_name_H-M   'P 1'
#
loop_
_entity.id
_entity.type
_entity.pdbx_description
1 polymer ?
#
loop_
_entity_poly.entity_id
_entity_poly.type
_entity_poly.pdbx_seq_one_letter_code
_entity_poly.pdbx_strand_id
1 'polypeptide(L)'
;MSEHLNYELAIDTWGDEEREAIKGVIDSGQFTMGSKVAEFESYFAKYFGRKHAVMVNSGSSANLIGIASLFFRSDKPLKRGDEVIVPAISWSTTYSPLQQYGL
;
A
#
# COMPACT_ATOMS: atom_id res chain seq x y z
N MET A 1 -23.46 -25.04 -29.94
CA MET A 1 -22.62 -25.14 -28.73
C MET A 1 -22.50 -23.72 -28.19
N SER A 2 -23.11 -23.42 -27.04
CA SER A 2 -22.98 -22.10 -26.43
C SER A 2 -21.56 -21.96 -25.89
N GLU A 3 -20.82 -20.96 -26.36
CA GLU A 3 -19.57 -20.55 -25.71
C GLU A 3 -19.86 -20.18 -24.26
N HIS A 4 -19.16 -20.82 -23.32
CA HIS A 4 -19.20 -20.42 -21.93
C HIS A 4 -18.43 -19.10 -21.78
N LEU A 5 -19.16 -17.99 -21.64
CA LEU A 5 -18.59 -16.70 -21.25
C LEU A 5 -18.09 -16.80 -19.80
N ASN A 6 -16.77 -16.73 -19.62
CA ASN A 6 -16.14 -16.61 -18.31
C ASN A 6 -16.00 -15.11 -17.98
N TYR A 7 -16.60 -14.66 -16.88
CA TYR A 7 -16.49 -13.28 -16.39
C TYR A 7 -15.84 -13.30 -15.01
N GLU A 8 -14.52 -13.21 -15.00
CA GLU A 8 -13.73 -13.21 -13.77
C GLU A 8 -13.73 -11.82 -13.12
N LEU A 9 -13.65 -11.79 -11.79
CA LEU A 9 -13.60 -10.54 -11.01
C LEU A 9 -12.23 -9.86 -11.09
N ALA A 10 -11.17 -10.65 -11.33
CA ALA A 10 -9.79 -10.20 -11.46
C ALA A 10 -9.10 -10.98 -12.59
N ILE A 11 -8.06 -10.39 -13.16
CA ILE A 11 -7.26 -10.97 -14.24
C ILE A 11 -5.77 -10.80 -13.94
N ASP A 12 -4.93 -11.59 -14.59
CA ASP A 12 -3.49 -11.36 -14.58
C ASP A 12 -3.18 -10.02 -15.25
N THR A 13 -2.30 -9.25 -14.61
CA THR A 13 -1.89 -7.92 -15.08
C THR A 13 -0.43 -7.91 -15.54
N TRP A 14 0.26 -9.05 -15.52
CA TRP A 14 1.67 -9.15 -15.83
C TRP A 14 1.92 -9.54 -17.29
N GLY A 15 2.74 -8.74 -17.97
CA GLY A 15 3.32 -9.03 -19.26
C GLY A 15 4.79 -9.48 -19.17
N ASP A 16 5.52 -9.34 -20.27
CA ASP A 16 6.95 -9.66 -20.32
C ASP A 16 7.79 -8.69 -19.47
N GLU A 17 7.33 -7.45 -19.31
CA GLU A 17 8.02 -6.41 -18.52
C GLU A 17 8.14 -6.80 -17.04
N GLU A 18 7.04 -7.25 -16.41
CA GLU A 18 7.05 -7.70 -15.02
C GLU A 18 7.91 -8.96 -14.83
N ARG A 19 7.87 -9.89 -15.81
CA ARG A 19 8.65 -11.13 -15.77
C ARG A 19 10.15 -10.85 -15.83
N GLU A 20 10.58 -9.96 -16.72
CA GLU A 20 11.97 -9.54 -16.80
C GLU A 20 12.40 -8.72 -15.57
N ALA A 21 11.52 -7.89 -14.99
CA ALA A 21 11.81 -7.19 -13.75
C ALA A 21 12.08 -8.15 -12.58
N ILE A 22 11.27 -9.22 -12.45
CA ILE A 22 11.47 -10.26 -11.43
C ILE A 22 12.79 -11.00 -11.66
N LYS A 23 13.06 -11.40 -12.90
CA LYS A 23 14.32 -12.04 -13.26
C LYS A 23 15.52 -11.17 -12.92
N GLY A 24 15.45 -9.87 -13.20
CA GLY A 24 16.48 -8.91 -12.83
C GLY A 24 16.74 -8.86 -11.31
N VAL A 25 15.71 -8.98 -10.47
CA VAL A 25 15.89 -9.10 -9.01
C VAL A 25 16.57 -10.41 -8.64
N ILE A 26 16.15 -11.54 -9.22
CA ILE A 26 16.76 -12.86 -8.99
C ILE A 26 18.25 -12.84 -9.34
N ASP A 27 18.59 -12.36 -10.54
CA ASP A 27 19.96 -12.28 -11.03
C ASP A 27 20.83 -11.35 -10.17
N SER A 28 20.24 -10.32 -9.57
CA SER A 28 20.95 -9.40 -8.66
C SER A 28 21.27 -9.98 -7.28
N GLY A 29 20.56 -11.01 -6.84
CA GLY A 29 20.64 -11.57 -5.48
C GLY A 29 20.14 -10.64 -4.36
N GLN A 30 19.58 -9.46 -4.68
CA GLN A 30 19.11 -8.48 -3.69
C GLN A 30 17.59 -8.59 -3.47
N PHE A 31 17.18 -9.44 -2.53
CA PHE A 31 15.76 -9.73 -2.26
C PHE A 31 15.12 -8.81 -1.20
N THR A 32 15.93 -8.21 -0.33
CA THR A 32 15.45 -7.26 0.68
C THR A 32 15.19 -5.89 0.04
N MET A 33 14.26 -5.12 0.62
CA MET A 33 13.96 -3.74 0.20
C MET A 33 15.25 -2.94 -0.08
N GLY A 34 15.34 -2.38 -1.28
CA GLY A 34 16.55 -1.73 -1.78
C GLY A 34 16.27 -0.79 -2.95
N SER A 35 17.20 -0.72 -3.91
CA SER A 35 17.16 0.25 -5.01
C SER A 35 15.86 0.18 -5.84
N LYS A 36 15.33 -1.01 -6.11
CA LYS A 36 14.07 -1.19 -6.85
C LYS A 36 12.86 -0.63 -6.13
N VAL A 37 12.83 -0.72 -4.80
CA VAL A 37 11.75 -0.11 -4.01
C VAL A 37 11.87 1.41 -4.01
N ALA A 38 13.08 1.95 -3.83
CA ALA A 38 13.31 3.40 -3.88
C ALA A 38 12.98 4.00 -5.26
N GLU A 39 13.29 3.28 -6.34
CA GLU A 39 12.92 3.63 -7.72
C GLU A 39 11.40 3.66 -7.88
N PHE A 40 10.71 2.60 -7.43
CA PHE A 40 9.25 2.55 -7.44
C PHE A 40 8.62 3.70 -6.64
N GLU A 41 9.10 3.99 -5.43
CA GLU A 41 8.59 5.09 -4.60
C GLU A 41 8.75 6.45 -5.30
N SER A 42 9.88 6.69 -5.96
CA SER A 42 10.11 7.91 -6.74
C SER A 42 9.10 8.04 -7.89
N TYR A 43 8.90 6.96 -8.67
CA TYR A 43 7.94 6.95 -9.77
C TYR A 43 6.50 7.06 -9.29
N PHE A 44 6.15 6.39 -8.20
CA PHE A 44 4.81 6.44 -7.61
C PHE A 44 4.49 7.85 -7.10
N ALA A 45 5.42 8.49 -6.39
CA ALA A 45 5.27 9.87 -5.94
C ALA A 45 5.06 10.83 -7.13
N LYS A 46 5.87 10.68 -8.18
CA LYS A 46 5.75 11.48 -9.42
C LYS A 46 4.41 11.25 -10.12
N TYR A 47 3.98 10.00 -10.24
CA TYR A 47 2.72 9.63 -10.92
C TYR A 47 1.51 10.29 -10.28
N PHE A 48 1.43 10.30 -8.93
CA PHE A 48 0.32 10.93 -8.20
C PHE A 48 0.52 12.43 -7.88
N GLY A 49 1.61 13.04 -8.36
CA GLY A 49 1.91 14.45 -8.08
C GLY A 49 2.16 14.73 -6.59
N ARG A 50 2.77 13.79 -5.86
CA ARG A 50 3.11 13.92 -4.43
C ARG A 50 4.61 14.07 -4.23
N LYS A 51 5.00 14.68 -3.11
CA LYS A 51 6.41 14.89 -2.76
C LYS A 51 7.12 13.59 -2.33
N HIS A 52 6.38 12.69 -1.69
CA HIS A 52 6.90 11.44 -1.13
C HIS A 52 5.92 10.30 -1.38
N ALA A 53 6.45 9.09 -1.47
CA ALA A 53 5.72 7.84 -1.38
C ALA A 53 6.55 6.86 -0.53
N VAL A 54 5.88 5.95 0.15
CA VAL A 54 6.51 4.90 0.97
C VAL A 54 5.82 3.59 0.64
N MET A 55 6.57 2.63 0.11
CA MET A 55 6.08 1.29 -0.17
C MET A 55 6.08 0.45 1.11
N VAL A 56 4.99 -0.26 1.33
CA VAL A 56 4.85 -1.21 2.43
C VAL A 56 4.26 -2.52 1.91
N ASN A 57 4.30 -3.57 2.72
CA ASN A 57 3.95 -4.93 2.31
C ASN A 57 2.45 -5.14 1.99
N SER A 58 1.56 -4.19 2.30
CA SER A 58 0.15 -4.23 1.89
C SER A 58 -0.55 -2.87 2.07
N GLY A 59 -1.72 -2.70 1.45
CA GLY A 59 -2.59 -1.54 1.73
C GLY A 59 -3.04 -1.46 3.20
N SER A 60 -3.23 -2.61 3.87
CA SER A 60 -3.56 -2.65 5.30
C SER A 60 -2.44 -2.09 6.18
N SER A 61 -1.19 -2.42 5.86
CA SER A 61 -0.02 -1.86 6.55
C SER A 61 0.13 -0.37 6.25
N ALA A 62 -0.26 0.09 5.06
CA ALA A 62 -0.25 1.51 4.72
C ALA A 62 -1.24 2.29 5.61
N ASN A 63 -2.44 1.75 5.84
CA ASN A 63 -3.39 2.32 6.80
C ASN A 63 -2.80 2.35 8.23
N LEU A 64 -2.15 1.25 8.64
CA LEU A 64 -1.52 1.15 9.97
C LEU A 64 -0.47 2.24 10.18
N ILE A 65 0.53 2.34 9.31
CA ILE A 65 1.59 3.34 9.47
C ILE A 65 1.08 4.77 9.22
N GLY A 66 0.03 4.92 8.41
CA GLY A 66 -0.67 6.18 8.20
C GLY A 66 -1.21 6.73 9.52
N ILE A 67 -2.01 5.94 10.24
CA ILE A 67 -2.55 6.34 11.56
C ILE A 67 -1.42 6.47 12.59
N ALA A 68 -0.49 5.51 12.64
CA ALA A 68 0.64 5.56 13.55
C ALA A 68 1.44 6.86 13.44
N SER A 69 1.72 7.32 12.22
CA SER A 69 2.47 8.55 11.97
C SER A 69 1.82 9.77 12.62
N LEU A 70 0.50 9.77 12.77
CA LEU A 70 -0.22 10.89 13.37
C LEU A 70 0.01 11.00 14.88
N PHE A 71 0.33 9.88 15.56
CA PHE A 71 0.66 9.81 16.99
C PHE A 71 2.13 10.20 17.27
N PHE A 72 3.03 9.98 16.32
CA PHE A 72 4.47 10.18 16.49
C PHE A 72 5.02 11.48 15.89
N ARG A 73 4.16 12.32 15.32
CA ARG A 73 4.58 13.66 14.83
C ARG A 73 4.89 14.58 16.02
N SER A 74 5.77 15.55 15.79
CA SER A 74 6.20 16.52 16.83
C SER A 74 5.14 17.59 17.15
N ASP A 75 4.36 18.03 16.16
CA ASP A 75 3.32 19.04 16.33
C ASP A 75 1.92 18.41 16.34
N LYS A 76 1.15 18.65 17.41
CA LYS A 76 -0.23 18.15 17.59
C LYS A 76 -0.39 16.65 17.25
N PRO A 77 0.29 15.75 17.99
CA PRO A 77 0.07 14.32 17.82
C PRO A 77 -1.36 13.94 18.23
N LEU A 78 -1.93 12.95 17.54
CA LEU A 78 -3.13 12.28 18.03
C LEU A 78 -2.84 11.59 19.36
N LYS A 79 -3.89 11.46 20.16
CA LYS A 79 -3.89 10.79 21.45
C LYS A 79 -5.01 9.76 21.49
N ARG A 80 -4.85 8.77 22.37
CA ARG A 80 -5.91 7.81 22.65
C ARG A 80 -7.15 8.57 23.14
N GLY A 81 -8.32 8.23 22.60
CA GLY A 81 -9.60 8.88 22.90
C GLY A 81 -9.91 10.11 22.02
N ASP A 82 -9.04 10.50 21.09
CA ASP A 82 -9.37 11.52 20.11
C ASP A 82 -10.40 11.00 19.10
N GLU A 83 -11.37 11.83 18.72
CA GLU A 83 -12.46 11.44 17.81
C GLU A 83 -11.97 11.32 16.35
N VAL A 84 -12.43 10.26 15.67
CA VAL A 84 -12.23 10.04 14.23
C VAL A 84 -13.55 9.72 13.53
N ILE A 85 -13.87 10.47 12.48
CA ILE A 85 -15.07 10.25 11.66
C ILE A 85 -14.73 9.30 10.50
N VAL A 86 -15.58 8.30 10.28
CA VAL A 86 -15.42 7.30 9.21
C VAL A 86 -16.74 7.02 8.47
N PRO A 87 -16.69 6.59 7.19
CA PRO A 87 -17.87 6.08 6.51
C PRO A 87 -18.26 4.68 7.04
N ALA A 88 -19.55 4.36 6.99
CA ALA A 88 -20.09 3.08 7.46
C ALA A 88 -19.67 1.87 6.59
N ILE A 89 -19.22 2.10 5.35
CA ILE A 89 -18.81 1.06 4.40
C ILE A 89 -17.41 1.38 3.88
N SER A 90 -16.48 0.44 4.10
CA SER A 90 -15.10 0.43 3.60
C SER A 90 -14.52 -0.98 3.80
N TRP A 91 -13.23 -1.16 3.51
CA TRP A 91 -12.50 -2.38 3.86
C TRP A 91 -12.14 -2.42 5.35
N SER A 92 -12.12 -3.62 5.94
CA SER A 92 -11.95 -3.84 7.39
C SER A 92 -10.73 -3.14 7.98
N THR A 93 -9.60 -3.16 7.27
CA THR A 93 -8.33 -2.56 7.73
C THR A 93 -8.27 -1.04 7.56
N THR A 94 -9.36 -0.41 7.12
CA THR A 94 -9.58 1.04 7.34
C THR A 94 -9.82 1.33 8.82
N TYR A 95 -10.56 0.44 9.49
CA TYR A 95 -11.03 0.63 10.86
C TYR A 95 -10.06 0.06 11.90
N SER A 96 -9.39 -1.06 11.59
CA SER A 96 -8.54 -1.76 12.58
C SER A 96 -7.43 -0.87 13.18
N PRO A 97 -6.69 -0.05 12.42
CA PRO A 97 -5.68 0.83 13.01
C PRO A 97 -6.24 1.87 13.98
N LEU A 98 -7.46 2.35 13.75
CA LEU A 98 -8.12 3.30 14.65
C LEU A 98 -8.33 2.65 16.03
N GLN A 99 -8.88 1.44 16.03
CA GLN A 99 -9.06 0.65 17.26
C GLN A 99 -7.73 0.30 17.93
N GLN A 100 -6.71 -0.12 17.17
CA GLN A 100 -5.39 -0.49 17.69
C GLN A 100 -4.71 0.70 18.40
N TYR A 101 -4.86 1.89 17.82
CA TYR A 101 -4.33 3.12 18.39
C TYR A 101 -5.27 3.77 19.43
N GLY A 102 -6.45 3.19 19.68
CA GLY A 102 -7.39 3.64 20.69
C GLY A 102 -8.01 5.00 20.37
N LEU A 103 -8.25 5.27 19.09
CA LEU A 103 -9.12 6.34 18.61
C LEU A 103 -10.59 5.88 18.68
#